data_AF-A0A9D9FHN5-F1
#
_entry.id   AF-A0A9D9FHN5-F1
#
_cell.length_a   1.000
_cell.length_b   1.000
_cell.length_c   1.000
_cell.angle_alpha   90.00
_cell.angle_beta   90.00
_cell.angle_gamma   90.00
#
_symmetry.space_group_name_H-M   'P 1'
#
loop_
_entity.id
_entity.type
_entity.pdbx_description
1 polymer ?
#
loop_
_entity_poly.entity_id
_entity_poly.type
_entity_poly.pdbx_seq_one_letter_code
_entity_poly.pdbx_strand_id
1 'polypeptide(L)'
;MHYLSDMDDADLSVDGLVDFLRLVRESVPNADINVIAHSMGTRVFAQALNRLVLEDPGFNLNHVFFASGDLDRNLFVEWVSPAADNMESVTLYTSGSDVAVASSQLLRNLSPSRDRDDRDIKSRIGFFSRNTHPPVFAFEVGSSRMLPYTIDMTRERFSFFGFATRYLLRRARLGHSDYMERTPIIDDMSCILRRGVSDPASRHSALSETSDEDGGIYWHFGADGDQTDRCRETGTGTGTE
;
A
#
# COMPACT_ATOMS: atom_id res chain seq x y z
N MET A 1 25.73 -13.50 -5.56
CA MET A 1 25.85 -12.03 -5.66
C MET A 1 25.07 -11.49 -6.86
N HIS A 2 23.74 -11.68 -6.89
CA HIS A 2 22.88 -11.14 -7.97
C HIS A 2 21.56 -10.51 -7.47
N TYR A 3 21.29 -10.55 -6.16
CA TYR A 3 20.19 -9.78 -5.54
C TYR A 3 20.58 -8.32 -5.31
N LEU A 4 21.86 -8.06 -5.02
CA LEU A 4 22.40 -6.71 -4.95
C LEU A 4 22.30 -6.02 -6.32
N SER A 5 22.50 -6.71 -7.44
CA SER A 5 22.39 -6.04 -8.76
C SER A 5 20.97 -5.71 -9.19
N ASP A 6 19.95 -6.51 -8.83
CA ASP A 6 18.53 -6.16 -9.06
C ASP A 6 18.04 -5.06 -8.10
N MET A 7 18.59 -5.03 -6.88
CA MET A 7 18.36 -3.96 -5.92
C MET A 7 19.02 -2.66 -6.41
N ASP A 8 20.24 -2.75 -6.94
CA ASP A 8 20.94 -1.65 -7.60
C ASP A 8 20.14 -1.15 -8.83
N ASP A 9 19.58 -2.04 -9.66
CA ASP A 9 18.79 -1.66 -10.86
C ASP A 9 17.41 -1.04 -10.52
N ALA A 10 16.75 -1.48 -9.44
CA ALA A 10 15.54 -0.82 -8.93
C ALA A 10 15.88 0.54 -8.31
N ASP A 11 17.02 0.65 -7.64
CA ASP A 11 17.54 1.89 -7.08
C ASP A 11 17.94 2.88 -8.21
N LEU A 12 18.35 2.40 -9.40
CA LEU A 12 18.51 3.23 -10.61
C LEU A 12 17.20 3.94 -11.03
N SER A 13 16.04 3.41 -10.65
CA SER A 13 14.74 4.01 -10.97
C SER A 13 14.30 5.06 -9.95
N VAL A 14 14.99 5.18 -8.80
CA VAL A 14 14.63 6.14 -7.75
C VAL A 14 14.75 7.57 -8.26
N ASP A 15 15.86 7.90 -8.93
CA ASP A 15 16.08 9.22 -9.50
C ASP A 15 14.99 9.59 -10.51
N GLY A 16 14.67 8.67 -11.41
CA GLY A 16 13.60 8.88 -12.40
C GLY A 16 12.23 9.06 -11.76
N LEU A 17 11.93 8.36 -10.66
CA LEU A 17 10.67 8.53 -9.93
C LEU A 17 10.62 9.87 -9.18
N VAL A 18 11.73 10.31 -8.58
CA VAL A 18 11.84 11.63 -7.95
C VAL A 18 11.55 12.74 -8.98
N ASP A 19 12.21 12.67 -10.14
CA ASP A 19 12.00 13.64 -11.22
C ASP A 19 10.57 13.61 -11.75
N PHE A 20 9.98 12.42 -11.88
CA PHE A 20 8.60 12.28 -12.30
C PHE A 20 7.62 12.89 -11.29
N LEU A 21 7.80 12.65 -9.98
CA LEU A 21 6.93 13.21 -8.95
C LEU A 21 7.02 14.74 -8.90
N ARG A 22 8.21 15.30 -9.10
CA ARG A 22 8.41 16.75 -9.28
C ARG A 22 7.65 17.28 -10.47
N LEU A 23 7.83 16.65 -11.63
CA LEU A 23 7.14 17.03 -12.86
C LEU A 23 5.61 16.99 -12.69
N VAL A 24 5.07 15.97 -12.00
CA VAL A 24 3.64 15.89 -11.70
C VAL A 24 3.22 17.09 -10.84
N ARG A 25 3.91 17.36 -9.73
CA ARG A 25 3.59 18.50 -8.86
C ARG A 25 3.66 19.84 -9.60
N GLU A 26 4.66 20.05 -10.44
CA GLU A 26 4.78 21.25 -11.28
C GLU A 26 3.65 21.37 -12.31
N SER A 27 3.23 20.24 -12.88
CA SER A 27 2.16 20.20 -13.88
C SER A 27 0.77 20.42 -13.26
N VAL A 28 0.59 20.06 -11.99
CA VAL A 28 -0.67 20.19 -11.24
C VAL A 28 -0.46 20.84 -9.86
N PRO A 29 -0.09 22.12 -9.80
CA PRO A 29 0.37 22.76 -8.55
C PRO A 29 -0.67 22.74 -7.42
N ASN A 30 -1.96 22.80 -7.77
CA ASN A 30 -3.07 22.88 -6.81
C ASN A 30 -3.84 21.55 -6.66
N ALA A 31 -3.36 20.45 -7.25
CA ALA A 31 -4.06 19.17 -7.16
C ALA A 31 -3.51 18.30 -6.04
N ASP A 32 -4.40 17.50 -5.45
CA ASP A 32 -4.01 16.43 -4.54
C ASP A 32 -3.37 15.29 -5.31
N ILE A 33 -2.17 14.90 -4.90
CA ILE A 33 -1.43 13.77 -5.48
C ILE A 33 -1.60 12.57 -4.55
N ASN A 34 -2.23 11.52 -5.05
CA ASN A 34 -2.39 10.25 -4.35
C ASN A 34 -1.48 9.20 -4.98
N VAL A 35 -0.86 8.34 -4.17
CA VAL A 35 0.10 7.34 -4.65
C VAL A 35 -0.32 5.95 -4.21
N ILE A 36 -0.38 5.01 -5.16
CA ILE A 36 -0.54 3.59 -4.89
C ILE A 36 0.76 2.90 -5.26
N ALA A 37 1.56 2.56 -4.26
CA ALA A 37 2.78 1.79 -4.42
C ALA A 37 2.48 0.31 -4.17
N HIS A 38 2.97 -0.57 -5.04
CA HIS A 38 2.63 -2.00 -5.01
C HIS A 38 3.86 -2.88 -5.17
N SER A 39 3.95 -3.99 -4.41
CA SER A 39 5.05 -4.97 -4.46
C SER A 39 6.42 -4.28 -4.42
N MET A 40 7.35 -4.56 -5.33
CA MET A 40 8.67 -3.92 -5.39
C MET A 40 8.61 -2.40 -5.56
N GLY A 41 7.53 -1.87 -6.16
CA GLY A 41 7.33 -0.43 -6.30
C GLY A 41 7.21 0.29 -4.96
N THR A 42 6.86 -0.40 -3.88
CA THR A 42 6.87 0.16 -2.52
C THR A 42 8.26 0.54 -2.05
N ARG A 43 9.28 -0.28 -2.37
CA ARG A 43 10.67 0.00 -2.03
C ARG A 43 11.17 1.24 -2.76
N VAL A 44 11.00 1.28 -4.09
CA VAL A 44 11.43 2.40 -4.94
C VAL A 44 10.73 3.69 -4.53
N PHE A 45 9.41 3.62 -4.29
CA PHE A 45 8.63 4.79 -3.84
C PHE A 45 9.06 5.28 -2.46
N ALA A 46 9.28 4.40 -1.48
CA ALA A 46 9.71 4.82 -0.14
C ALA A 46 11.08 5.55 -0.18
N GLN A 47 12.04 5.04 -0.95
CA GLN A 47 13.33 5.72 -1.13
C GLN A 47 13.17 7.08 -1.84
N ALA A 48 12.39 7.11 -2.93
CA ALA A 48 12.13 8.34 -3.67
C ALA A 48 11.43 9.40 -2.80
N LEU A 49 10.44 8.99 -1.99
CA LEU A 49 9.73 9.86 -1.06
C LEU A 49 10.67 10.47 -0.02
N ASN A 50 11.50 9.64 0.62
CA ASN A 50 12.48 10.09 1.60
C ASN A 50 13.40 11.17 1.01
N ARG A 51 13.99 10.88 -0.17
CA ARG A 51 14.88 11.81 -0.85
C ARG A 51 14.17 13.08 -1.26
N LEU A 52 12.97 12.96 -1.82
CA LEU A 52 12.19 14.09 -2.29
C LEU A 52 11.83 15.05 -1.15
N VAL A 53 11.39 14.54 0.00
CA VAL A 53 11.07 15.37 1.17
C VAL A 53 12.32 16.01 1.79
N LEU A 54 13.47 15.32 1.79
CA LEU A 54 14.74 15.89 2.24
C LEU A 54 15.23 17.04 1.34
N GLU A 55 15.02 16.90 0.03
CA GLU A 55 15.43 17.92 -0.96
C GLU A 55 14.38 19.06 -1.08
N ASP A 56 13.10 18.75 -0.91
CA ASP A 56 11.97 19.67 -0.95
C ASP A 56 10.98 19.36 0.20
N PRO A 57 11.19 19.93 1.39
CA PRO A 57 10.32 19.71 2.55
C PRO A 57 8.86 20.18 2.35
N GLY A 58 8.59 20.97 1.31
CA GLY A 58 7.23 21.42 0.97
C GLY A 58 6.47 20.44 0.08
N PHE A 59 7.11 19.36 -0.39
CA PHE A 59 6.47 18.38 -1.24
C PHE A 59 5.47 17.54 -0.44
N ASN A 60 4.18 17.77 -0.67
CA ASN A 60 3.11 17.04 0.02
C ASN A 60 2.36 16.08 -0.90
N LEU A 61 1.97 14.95 -0.33
CA LEU A 61 1.08 13.95 -0.90
C LEU A 61 -0.22 13.90 -0.08
N ASN A 62 -1.31 13.51 -0.71
CA ASN A 62 -2.57 13.30 -0.02
C ASN A 62 -2.61 11.87 0.54
N HIS A 63 -3.28 10.94 -0.14
CA HIS A 63 -3.38 9.56 0.32
C HIS A 63 -2.31 8.66 -0.31
N VAL A 64 -1.58 7.93 0.54
CA VAL A 64 -0.52 6.99 0.13
C VAL A 64 -0.90 5.57 0.52
N PHE A 65 -0.87 4.67 -0.44
CA PHE A 65 -1.23 3.27 -0.27
C PHE A 65 -0.03 2.37 -0.54
N PHE A 66 0.28 1.48 0.40
CA PHE A 66 1.27 0.43 0.24
C PHE A 66 0.56 -0.91 0.12
N ALA A 67 0.45 -1.42 -1.11
CA ALA A 67 -0.28 -2.66 -1.39
C ALA A 67 0.69 -3.84 -1.58
N SER A 68 0.57 -4.87 -0.72
CA SER A 68 1.43 -6.07 -0.78
C SER A 68 2.92 -5.74 -0.91
N GLY A 69 3.37 -4.76 -0.12
CA GLY A 69 4.70 -4.15 -0.28
C GLY A 69 5.86 -5.12 -0.03
N ASP A 70 6.78 -5.18 -1.00
CA ASP A 70 8.06 -5.87 -0.89
C ASP A 70 9.14 -4.89 -0.40
N LEU A 71 8.95 -4.41 0.82
CA LEU A 71 9.84 -3.47 1.51
C LEU A 71 10.02 -3.96 2.93
N ASP A 72 11.26 -4.00 3.41
CA ASP A 72 11.56 -4.39 4.79
C ASP A 72 10.94 -3.40 5.79
N ARG A 73 10.42 -3.90 6.92
CA ARG A 73 9.74 -3.09 7.94
C ARG A 73 10.64 -2.01 8.54
N ASN A 74 11.92 -2.29 8.76
CA ASN A 74 12.85 -1.30 9.32
C ASN A 74 13.15 -0.21 8.30
N LEU A 75 13.39 -0.62 7.04
CA LEU A 75 13.60 0.34 5.94
C LEU A 75 12.35 1.17 5.65
N PHE A 76 11.15 0.60 5.84
CA PHE A 76 9.91 1.35 5.74
C PHE A 76 9.83 2.46 6.79
N VAL A 77 10.13 2.14 8.06
CA VAL A 77 10.19 3.16 9.11
C VAL A 77 11.26 4.20 8.80
N GLU A 78 12.46 3.76 8.40
CA GLU A 78 13.59 4.64 8.08
C GLU A 78 13.28 5.63 6.93
N TRP A 79 12.62 5.16 5.87
CA TRP A 79 12.42 5.96 4.66
C TRP A 79 11.07 6.68 4.62
N VAL A 80 10.03 6.16 5.27
CA VAL A 80 8.69 6.75 5.21
C VAL A 80 8.39 7.63 6.42
N SER A 81 8.91 7.28 7.61
CA SER A 81 8.67 8.11 8.81
C SER A 81 9.14 9.56 8.68
N PRO A 82 10.27 9.89 8.01
CA PRO A 82 10.68 11.28 7.83
C PRO A 82 9.69 12.11 6.99
N ALA A 83 8.91 11.46 6.14
CA ALA A 83 7.91 12.08 5.27
C ALA A 83 6.49 12.04 5.86
N ALA A 84 6.33 11.63 7.12
CA ALA A 84 5.02 11.48 7.73
C ALA A 84 4.22 12.79 7.77
N ASP A 85 4.87 13.94 8.04
CA ASP A 85 4.23 15.27 7.96
C ASP A 85 3.81 15.69 6.54
N ASN A 86 4.36 15.01 5.52
CA ASN A 86 4.15 15.33 4.11
C ASN A 86 3.05 14.47 3.46
N MET A 87 2.32 13.70 4.25
CA MET A 87 1.23 12.83 3.79
C MET A 87 -0.02 13.09 4.62
N GLU A 88 -1.19 13.18 4.00
CA GLU A 88 -2.46 13.26 4.76
C GLU A 88 -2.78 11.92 5.44
N SER A 89 -2.53 10.81 4.75
CA SER A 89 -2.76 9.48 5.30
C SER A 89 -1.92 8.40 4.63
N VAL A 90 -1.53 7.40 5.40
CA VAL A 90 -0.86 6.18 4.91
C VAL A 90 -1.72 4.96 5.22
N THR A 91 -1.98 4.12 4.21
CA THR A 91 -2.69 2.84 4.38
C THR A 91 -1.87 1.69 3.81
N LEU A 92 -1.61 0.68 4.62
CA LEU A 92 -0.95 -0.56 4.25
C LEU A 92 -1.97 -1.67 4.06
N TYR A 93 -1.90 -2.34 2.92
CA TYR A 93 -2.68 -3.55 2.64
C TYR A 93 -1.76 -4.77 2.69
N THR A 94 -2.01 -5.64 3.65
CA THR A 94 -1.13 -6.76 4.02
C THR A 94 -1.86 -8.10 3.89
N SER A 95 -1.12 -9.20 3.76
CA SER A 95 -1.71 -10.54 3.68
C SER A 95 -0.84 -11.60 4.34
N GLY A 96 -1.48 -12.49 5.10
CA GLY A 96 -0.90 -13.67 5.73
C GLY A 96 -1.24 -14.94 4.95
N SER A 97 -0.59 -15.23 3.82
CA SER A 97 -0.78 -16.53 3.15
C SER A 97 0.30 -16.97 2.15
N ASP A 98 0.36 -18.29 1.90
CA ASP A 98 1.25 -18.95 0.92
C ASP A 98 1.09 -18.44 -0.53
N VAL A 99 -0.06 -17.85 -0.88
CA VAL A 99 -0.30 -17.28 -2.22
C VAL A 99 0.55 -16.03 -2.44
N ALA A 100 0.78 -15.24 -1.39
CA ALA A 100 1.69 -14.11 -1.41
C ALA A 100 3.16 -14.57 -1.52
N VAL A 101 3.50 -15.69 -0.87
CA VAL A 101 4.80 -16.35 -1.04
C VAL A 101 4.96 -16.84 -2.49
N ALA A 102 3.90 -17.39 -3.11
CA ALA A 102 3.89 -17.87 -4.49
C ALA A 102 3.97 -16.75 -5.55
N SER A 103 3.27 -15.63 -5.37
CA SER A 103 3.37 -14.47 -6.27
C SER A 103 4.76 -13.83 -6.20
N SER A 104 5.30 -13.75 -4.99
CA SER A 104 6.66 -13.28 -4.78
C SER A 104 7.67 -14.29 -5.36
N GLN A 105 7.43 -15.61 -5.26
CA GLN A 105 8.26 -16.65 -5.92
C GLN A 105 8.23 -16.55 -7.44
N LEU A 106 7.11 -16.17 -8.05
CA LEU A 106 7.01 -16.00 -9.49
C LEU A 106 7.71 -14.72 -9.98
N LEU A 107 7.52 -13.58 -9.32
CA LEU A 107 8.30 -12.37 -9.62
C LEU A 107 9.82 -12.65 -9.47
N ARG A 108 10.19 -13.43 -8.45
CA ARG A 108 11.57 -13.89 -8.23
C ARG A 108 12.05 -14.97 -9.22
N ASN A 109 11.18 -15.69 -9.91
CA ASN A 109 11.55 -16.65 -10.96
C ASN A 109 11.76 -15.99 -12.33
N LEU A 110 11.37 -14.73 -12.50
CA LEU A 110 11.71 -13.92 -13.66
C LEU A 110 13.13 -13.32 -13.57
N SER A 111 13.71 -13.25 -12.36
CA SER A 111 15.12 -12.90 -12.12
C SER A 111 15.94 -14.16 -11.82
N PRO A 112 16.96 -14.51 -12.60
CA PRO A 112 17.73 -15.71 -12.34
C PRO A 112 18.74 -15.43 -11.22
N SER A 113 18.42 -15.79 -9.97
CA SER A 113 19.33 -16.52 -9.06
C SER A 113 18.82 -16.63 -7.62
N ARG A 114 18.99 -17.84 -7.08
CA ARG A 114 18.77 -18.26 -5.69
C ARG A 114 19.84 -17.65 -4.76
N ASP A 115 19.40 -17.04 -3.67
CA ASP A 115 19.93 -17.31 -2.33
C ASP A 115 18.89 -16.89 -1.27
N ARG A 116 18.73 -17.72 -0.25
CA ARG A 116 17.52 -17.86 0.57
C ARG A 116 17.69 -17.22 1.96
N ASP A 117 16.66 -16.52 2.44
CA ASP A 117 16.21 -16.63 3.84
C ASP A 117 14.68 -16.40 3.88
N ASP A 118 13.89 -17.42 4.27
CA ASP A 118 12.43 -17.29 4.46
C ASP A 118 12.08 -16.27 5.57
N ARG A 119 13.05 -15.91 6.42
CA ARG A 119 12.90 -14.84 7.43
C ARG A 119 12.76 -13.46 6.79
N ASP A 120 13.37 -13.24 5.63
CA ASP A 120 13.41 -11.95 4.93
C ASP A 120 12.10 -11.61 4.21
N ILE A 121 11.27 -12.60 3.88
CA ILE A 121 9.92 -12.37 3.33
C ILE A 121 8.96 -11.95 4.44
N LYS A 122 9.14 -12.51 5.64
CA LYS A 122 8.29 -12.24 6.82
C LYS A 122 8.59 -10.89 7.48
N SER A 123 9.74 -10.29 7.19
CA SER A 123 10.10 -8.94 7.63
C SER A 123 9.58 -7.84 6.71
N ARG A 124 8.83 -8.16 5.65
CA ARG A 124 8.28 -7.17 4.72
C ARG A 124 6.98 -6.54 5.24
N ILE A 125 6.68 -5.34 4.76
CA ILE A 125 5.47 -4.59 5.15
C ILE A 125 4.19 -5.20 4.60
N GLY A 126 4.26 -5.91 3.46
CA GLY A 126 3.09 -6.52 2.83
C GLY A 126 2.69 -7.89 3.39
N PHE A 127 3.54 -8.51 4.21
CA PHE A 127 3.40 -9.92 4.56
C PHE A 127 3.62 -10.17 6.06
N PHE A 128 2.91 -11.17 6.58
CA PHE A 128 3.08 -11.69 7.93
C PHE A 128 2.77 -13.19 7.97
N SER A 129 3.14 -13.87 9.06
CA SER A 129 2.88 -15.31 9.19
C SER A 129 1.42 -15.54 9.53
N ARG A 130 0.81 -16.64 9.05
CA ARG A 130 -0.59 -16.99 9.36
C ARG A 130 -0.95 -17.07 10.84
N ASN A 131 0.05 -17.31 11.69
CA ASN A 131 -0.11 -17.43 13.14
C ASN A 131 0.33 -16.17 13.89
N THR A 132 0.59 -15.07 13.17
CA THR A 132 0.93 -13.76 13.73
C THR A 132 -0.06 -12.72 13.23
N HIS A 133 0.02 -11.51 13.76
CA HIS A 133 -0.74 -10.36 13.29
C HIS A 133 0.03 -9.59 12.20
N PRO A 134 -0.66 -8.73 11.43
CA PRO A 134 -0.02 -7.74 10.57
C PRO A 134 0.95 -6.82 11.34
N PRO A 135 1.97 -6.26 10.67
CA PRO A 135 2.79 -5.23 11.29
C PRO A 135 1.99 -3.94 11.45
N VAL A 136 2.00 -3.38 12.66
CA VAL A 136 1.44 -2.06 12.96
C VAL A 136 2.60 -1.09 13.17
N PHE A 137 2.46 0.14 12.66
CA PHE A 137 3.53 1.15 12.68
C PHE A 137 3.08 2.40 13.42
N ALA A 138 4.04 3.11 14.00
CA ALA A 138 3.88 4.44 14.53
C ALA A 138 5.07 5.29 14.08
N PHE A 139 4.79 6.42 13.46
CA PHE A 139 5.80 7.39 13.04
C PHE A 139 5.80 8.54 14.04
N GLU A 140 6.98 8.84 14.57
CA GLU A 140 7.18 10.00 15.43
C GLU A 140 7.38 11.23 14.56
N VAL A 141 6.56 12.25 14.79
CA VAL A 141 6.43 13.42 13.92
C VAL A 141 6.49 14.67 14.79
N GLY A 142 7.71 15.12 15.08
CA GLY A 142 7.95 16.18 16.05
C GLY A 142 7.44 15.79 17.45
N SER A 143 6.34 16.42 17.89
CA SER A 143 5.65 16.10 19.16
C SER A 143 4.35 15.29 18.97
N SER A 144 4.01 14.98 17.71
CA SER A 144 2.82 14.25 17.31
C SER A 144 3.19 12.85 16.80
N ARG A 145 2.19 11.98 16.66
CA ARG A 145 2.37 10.66 16.06
C ARG A 145 1.44 10.50 14.87
N MET A 146 1.99 10.06 13.75
CA MET A 146 1.19 9.54 12.65
C MET A 146 1.12 8.02 12.78
N LEU A 147 -0.09 7.47 12.70
CA LEU A 147 -0.34 6.03 12.74
C LEU A 147 -0.83 5.58 11.36
N PRO A 148 0.03 4.94 10.54
CA PRO A 148 -0.42 4.31 9.29
C PRO A 148 -1.50 3.27 9.56
N TYR A 149 -2.59 3.31 8.78
CA TYR A 149 -3.63 2.29 8.86
C TYR A 149 -3.14 0.98 8.27
N THR A 150 -3.33 -0.13 8.98
CA THR A 150 -2.99 -1.45 8.45
C THR A 150 -4.25 -2.27 8.24
N ILE A 151 -4.43 -2.78 7.01
CA ILE A 151 -5.57 -3.60 6.60
C ILE A 151 -5.07 -5.00 6.26
N ASP A 152 -5.55 -6.00 6.98
CA ASP A 152 -5.35 -7.42 6.72
C ASP A 152 -6.34 -7.93 5.67
N MET A 153 -5.78 -8.40 4.56
CA MET A 153 -6.51 -8.97 3.44
C MET A 153 -6.41 -10.50 3.39
N THR A 154 -5.92 -11.17 4.44
CA THR A 154 -5.71 -12.63 4.45
C THR A 154 -6.95 -13.42 4.09
N ARG A 155 -8.12 -12.94 4.52
CA ARG A 155 -9.41 -13.60 4.29
C ARG A 155 -9.96 -13.38 2.88
N GLU A 156 -9.49 -12.34 2.21
CA GLU A 156 -9.82 -12.10 0.81
C GLU A 156 -9.06 -13.11 -0.04
N ARG A 157 -9.77 -13.93 -0.84
CA ARG A 157 -9.16 -14.92 -1.76
C ARG A 157 -8.53 -14.23 -2.98
N PHE A 158 -7.73 -13.20 -2.73
CA PHE A 158 -7.10 -12.38 -3.75
C PHE A 158 -5.87 -13.10 -4.30
N SER A 159 -5.96 -13.57 -5.54
CA SER A 159 -4.79 -14.08 -6.28
C SER A 159 -4.19 -12.94 -7.09
N PHE A 160 -3.18 -12.26 -6.54
CA PHE A 160 -2.44 -11.24 -7.27
C PHE A 160 -1.74 -11.82 -8.51
N PHE A 161 -1.35 -13.10 -8.49
CA PHE A 161 -0.82 -13.77 -9.68
C PHE A 161 -1.86 -13.83 -10.81
N GLY A 162 -3.14 -14.10 -10.49
CA GLY A 162 -4.23 -14.02 -11.44
C GLY A 162 -4.41 -12.60 -12.00
N PHE A 163 -4.25 -11.58 -11.15
CA PHE A 163 -4.29 -10.17 -11.54
C PHE A 163 -3.15 -9.79 -12.51
N ALA A 164 -1.89 -10.04 -12.13
CA ALA A 164 -0.72 -9.67 -12.94
C ALA A 164 -0.65 -10.46 -14.24
N THR A 165 -0.98 -11.76 -14.19
CA THR A 165 -1.05 -12.62 -15.38
C THR A 165 -2.14 -12.18 -16.33
N ARG A 166 -3.34 -11.80 -15.83
CA ARG A 166 -4.41 -11.23 -16.67
C ARG A 166 -4.06 -9.84 -17.22
N TYR A 167 -3.34 -9.02 -16.47
CA TYR A 167 -2.88 -7.70 -16.92
C TYR A 167 -1.82 -7.82 -18.02
N LEU A 168 -0.82 -8.70 -17.85
CA LEU A 168 0.29 -8.89 -18.79
C LEU A 168 -0.11 -9.70 -20.03
N LEU A 169 -0.90 -10.78 -19.91
CA LEU A 169 -1.30 -11.61 -21.06
C LEU A 169 -2.37 -10.95 -21.96
N ARG A 170 -3.01 -9.86 -21.51
CA ARG A 170 -4.11 -9.23 -22.24
C ARG A 170 -3.69 -8.06 -23.14
N ARG A 171 -2.39 -7.76 -23.23
CA ARG A 171 -1.85 -6.85 -24.27
C ARG A 171 -2.07 -7.35 -25.71
N ALA A 172 -2.60 -8.55 -25.91
CA ALA A 172 -2.88 -9.10 -27.25
C ALA A 172 -4.36 -9.07 -27.70
N ARG A 173 -5.37 -8.74 -26.87
CA ARG A 173 -6.78 -8.68 -27.33
C ARG A 173 -7.65 -7.65 -26.59
N LEU A 174 -8.30 -6.79 -27.38
CA LEU A 174 -9.29 -5.77 -27.00
C LEU A 174 -10.47 -6.32 -26.16
N GLY A 175 -10.95 -5.52 -25.20
CA GLY A 175 -12.34 -5.54 -24.71
C GLY A 175 -12.60 -6.13 -23.32
N HIS A 176 -12.91 -5.25 -22.36
CA HIS A 176 -13.74 -5.38 -21.13
C HIS A 176 -13.18 -5.82 -19.74
N SER A 177 -13.38 -4.90 -18.79
CA SER A 177 -13.18 -4.88 -17.33
C SER A 177 -13.41 -6.18 -16.53
N ASP A 178 -12.36 -6.95 -16.29
CA ASP A 178 -12.35 -8.03 -15.27
C ASP A 178 -12.09 -7.48 -13.85
N TYR A 179 -11.77 -6.18 -13.72
CA TYR A 179 -11.58 -5.50 -12.43
C TYR A 179 -12.89 -5.31 -11.64
N MET A 180 -14.05 -5.52 -12.28
CA MET A 180 -15.37 -5.13 -11.76
C MET A 180 -16.17 -6.24 -11.08
N GLU A 181 -15.59 -7.41 -10.83
CA GLU A 181 -16.35 -8.54 -10.25
C GLU A 181 -16.02 -8.87 -8.78
N ARG A 182 -15.53 -7.88 -8.00
CA ARG A 182 -15.38 -7.85 -6.52
C ARG A 182 -13.94 -8.00 -6.02
N THR A 183 -13.38 -6.88 -5.56
CA THR A 183 -12.39 -6.88 -4.47
C THR A 183 -12.69 -5.71 -3.54
N PRO A 184 -13.04 -5.97 -2.27
CA PRO A 184 -13.28 -4.93 -1.26
C PRO A 184 -12.16 -3.87 -1.15
N ILE A 185 -10.93 -4.25 -1.52
CA ILE A 185 -9.74 -3.39 -1.52
C ILE A 185 -9.83 -2.24 -2.53
N ILE A 186 -10.30 -2.49 -3.75
CA ILE A 186 -10.41 -1.43 -4.78
C ILE A 186 -11.54 -0.47 -4.42
N ASP A 187 -12.63 -0.98 -3.86
CA ASP A 187 -13.74 -0.16 -3.38
C ASP A 187 -13.32 0.71 -2.19
N ASP A 188 -12.51 0.16 -1.29
CA ASP A 188 -11.92 0.87 -0.16
C ASP A 188 -10.94 1.98 -0.60
N MET A 189 -10.00 1.68 -1.51
CA MET A 189 -9.15 2.70 -2.13
C MET A 189 -9.99 3.78 -2.83
N SER A 190 -11.05 3.38 -3.53
CA SER A 190 -11.96 4.32 -4.21
C SER A 190 -12.72 5.22 -3.23
N CYS A 191 -13.07 4.70 -2.04
CA CYS A 191 -13.69 5.46 -0.97
C CYS A 191 -12.78 6.61 -0.51
N ILE A 192 -11.51 6.29 -0.25
CA ILE A 192 -10.49 7.29 0.13
C ILE A 192 -10.29 8.29 -1.00
N LEU A 193 -9.99 7.83 -2.21
CA LEU A 193 -9.65 8.71 -3.34
C LEU A 193 -10.78 9.65 -3.76
N ARG A 194 -12.05 9.23 -3.61
CA ARG A 194 -13.21 10.02 -4.03
C ARG A 194 -13.79 10.89 -2.93
N ARG A 195 -13.63 10.49 -1.66
CA ARG A 195 -14.30 11.15 -0.53
C ARG A 195 -13.35 11.73 0.52
N GLY A 196 -12.07 11.42 0.46
CA GLY A 196 -11.08 11.85 1.44
C GLY A 196 -11.23 11.20 2.82
N VAL A 197 -12.05 10.15 2.95
CA VAL A 197 -12.31 9.48 4.24
C VAL A 197 -11.20 8.48 4.51
N SER A 198 -10.13 8.90 5.18
CA SER A 198 -8.96 8.07 5.48
C SER A 198 -9.21 7.04 6.62
N ASP A 199 -10.02 7.41 7.61
CA ASP A 199 -10.35 6.57 8.76
C ASP A 199 -11.11 5.28 8.36
N PRO A 200 -10.53 4.08 8.53
CA PRO A 200 -11.18 2.79 8.25
C PRO A 200 -12.57 2.63 8.88
N ALA A 201 -12.78 3.12 10.11
CA ALA A 201 -14.05 2.98 10.81
C ALA A 201 -15.19 3.67 10.05
N SER A 202 -14.85 4.77 9.38
CA SER A 202 -15.77 5.63 8.65
C SER A 202 -15.96 5.21 7.19
N ARG A 203 -15.18 4.25 6.68
CA ARG A 203 -15.19 3.84 5.26
C ARG A 203 -16.30 2.86 4.91
N HIS A 204 -16.32 1.66 5.49
CA HIS A 204 -17.28 0.61 5.13
C HIS A 204 -17.67 -0.20 6.37
N SER A 205 -18.92 -0.67 6.46
CA SER A 205 -19.33 -1.58 7.53
C SER A 205 -18.61 -2.93 7.55
N ALA A 206 -17.98 -3.34 6.45
CA ALA A 206 -17.20 -4.56 6.37
C ALA A 206 -15.82 -4.44 7.02
N LEU A 207 -15.31 -3.22 7.24
CA LEU A 207 -14.05 -3.02 7.96
C LEU A 207 -14.29 -3.13 9.46
N SER A 208 -13.64 -4.11 10.07
CA SER A 208 -13.67 -4.34 11.51
C SER A 208 -12.30 -4.05 12.11
N GLU A 209 -12.30 -3.26 13.18
CA GLU A 209 -11.10 -3.00 13.99
C GLU A 209 -10.76 -4.24 14.83
N THR A 210 -9.47 -4.50 14.97
CA THR A 210 -8.92 -5.49 15.88
C THR A 210 -7.58 -5.00 16.41
N SER A 211 -7.08 -5.60 17.47
CA SER A 211 -5.76 -5.30 18.02
C SER A 211 -4.91 -6.55 18.16
N ASP A 212 -3.60 -6.37 18.13
CA ASP A 212 -2.64 -7.40 18.50
C ASP A 212 -2.39 -7.45 20.01
N GLU A 213 -1.54 -8.39 20.44
CA GLU A 213 -1.20 -8.61 21.85
C GLU A 213 -0.46 -7.41 22.48
N ASP A 214 0.21 -6.60 21.66
CA ASP A 214 0.96 -5.40 22.06
C ASP A 214 0.10 -4.13 22.00
N GLY A 215 -1.18 -4.25 21.65
CA GLY A 215 -2.14 -3.15 21.54
C GLY A 215 -2.08 -2.38 20.22
N GLY A 216 -1.36 -2.89 19.21
CA GLY A 216 -1.33 -2.36 17.86
C GLY A 216 -2.68 -2.57 17.17
N ILE A 217 -3.29 -1.48 16.70
CA ILE A 217 -4.59 -1.50 16.02
C ILE A 217 -4.42 -1.79 14.53
N TYR A 218 -5.16 -2.76 14.02
CA TYR A 218 -5.27 -3.06 12.59
C TYR A 218 -6.70 -3.44 12.22
N TRP A 219 -6.97 -3.48 10.93
CA TRP A 219 -8.31 -3.66 10.38
C TRP A 219 -8.36 -4.90 9.50
N HIS A 220 -9.51 -5.54 9.39
CA HIS A 220 -9.73 -6.60 8.43
C HIS A 220 -11.13 -6.51 7.83
N PHE A 221 -11.30 -7.10 6.64
CA PHE A 221 -12.63 -7.29 6.08
C PHE A 221 -13.34 -8.44 6.83
N GLY A 222 -14.59 -8.22 7.25
CA GLY A 222 -15.44 -9.24 7.85
C GLY A 222 -15.82 -10.34 6.84
N ALA A 223 -15.97 -11.58 7.31
CA ALA A 223 -16.30 -12.73 6.45
C ALA A 223 -17.65 -12.58 5.71
N ASP A 224 -18.56 -11.78 6.29
CA ASP A 224 -19.91 -11.50 5.79
C ASP A 224 -20.09 -10.02 5.41
N GLY A 225 -18.98 -9.28 5.19
CA GLY A 225 -19.05 -7.90 4.76
C GLY A 225 -19.97 -7.81 3.54
N ASP A 226 -21.11 -7.14 3.69
CA ASP A 226 -22.06 -6.98 2.61
C ASP A 226 -21.33 -6.28 1.47
N GLN A 227 -20.95 -7.05 0.44
CA GLN A 227 -20.17 -6.56 -0.70
C GLN A 227 -20.97 -5.59 -1.56
N THR A 228 -22.17 -5.20 -1.12
CA THR A 228 -22.99 -4.14 -1.71
C THR A 228 -22.91 -2.80 -0.96
N ASP A 229 -22.35 -2.77 0.26
CA ASP A 229 -22.23 -1.58 1.09
C ASP A 229 -21.05 -0.71 0.59
N ARG A 230 -21.34 0.13 -0.39
CA ARG A 230 -20.40 1.13 -0.89
C ARG A 230 -20.07 2.11 0.24
N CYS A 231 -18.82 2.59 0.27
CA CYS A 231 -18.30 3.69 1.10
C CYS A 231 -19.42 4.47 1.82
N ARG A 232 -19.50 4.38 3.16
CA ARG A 232 -20.57 4.98 3.97
C ARG A 232 -20.78 6.42 3.57
N GLU A 233 -22.02 6.80 3.26
CA GLU A 233 -22.36 8.21 3.02
C GLU A 233 -22.03 9.00 4.29
N THR A 234 -21.07 9.92 4.19
CA THR A 234 -20.90 10.95 5.21
C THR A 234 -22.23 11.68 5.27
N GLY A 235 -22.93 11.56 6.40
CA GLY A 235 -24.20 12.21 6.62
C GLY A 235 -24.12 13.65 6.13
N THR A 236 -24.96 13.99 5.15
CA THR A 236 -25.14 15.35 4.69
C THR A 236 -25.33 16.23 5.93
N GLY A 237 -24.43 17.21 6.08
CA GLY A 237 -24.61 18.24 7.07
C GLY A 237 -26.02 18.79 6.93
N THR A 238 -26.78 18.71 8.01
CA THR A 238 -28.01 19.46 8.18
C THR A 238 -27.64 20.95 8.27
N GLY A 239 -27.36 21.57 7.12
CA GLY A 239 -27.77 22.93 6.82
C GLY A 239 -29.08 22.80 6.06
N THR A 240 -30.14 23.53 6.37
CA THR A 240 -30.17 24.96 6.71
C THR A 240 -31.54 25.32 7.31
N GLU A 241 -31.49 26.35 8.14
CA GLU A 241 -32.44 27.49 8.24
C GLU A 241 -33.89 27.24 8.69
#